data_AF-A0A7C1YPA3-F1
#
_entry.id   AF-A0A7C1YPA3-F1
#
_cell.length_a   1.000
_cell.length_b   1.000
_cell.length_c   1.000
_cell.angle_alpha   90.00
_cell.angle_beta   90.00
_cell.angle_gamma   90.00
#
_symmetry.space_group_name_H-M   'P 1'
#
loop_
_entity.id
_entity.type
_entity.pdbx_description
1 polymer ?
#
loop_
_entity_poly.entity_id
_entity_poly.type
_entity_poly.pdbx_seq_one_letter_code
_entity_poly.pdbx_strand_id
1 'polypeptide(L)'
;NAERIYVIGDATNIPTSKAGSVAHYMSYTVVENIVREIDGHGALPKFDGHSTCFLASGFEKAILLDFNYDVEPLPGKFPFPGIGPFSLLEETLSNHWGKMMFRWVYWNLMMKGLDMPLEPQMNIAGKIRKVA
;
A
#
# COMPACT_ATOMS: atom_id res chain seq x y z
N ASN A 1 15.56 -19.99 13.55
CA ASN A 1 14.23 -19.35 13.47
C ASN A 1 13.63 -19.32 14.86
N ALA A 2 13.04 -18.20 15.26
CA ALA A 2 12.36 -18.03 16.53
C ALA A 2 10.84 -18.03 16.30
N GLU A 3 10.09 -18.65 17.21
CA GLU A 3 8.63 -18.68 17.17
C GLU A 3 8.05 -17.44 17.85
N ARG A 4 6.85 -17.01 17.42
CA ARG A 4 6.12 -15.86 17.98
C ARG A 4 6.91 -14.54 17.96
N ILE A 5 7.82 -14.39 16.99
CA ILE A 5 8.51 -13.14 16.70
C ILE A 5 8.02 -12.63 15.35
N TYR A 6 7.50 -11.40 15.33
CA TYR A 6 7.03 -10.74 14.12
C TYR A 6 7.93 -9.56 13.80
N VAL A 7 8.21 -9.37 12.51
CA VAL A 7 9.00 -8.26 12.00
C VAL A 7 8.20 -7.60 10.88
N ILE A 8 8.17 -6.27 10.84
CA ILE A 8 7.48 -5.51 9.80
C ILE A 8 8.37 -4.43 9.19
N GLY A 9 8.00 -3.97 8.00
CA GLY A 9 8.67 -2.88 7.30
C GLY A 9 10.10 -3.23 6.88
N ASP A 10 10.95 -2.21 6.87
CA ASP A 10 12.27 -2.25 6.22
C ASP A 10 13.22 -3.28 6.80
N ALA A 11 13.05 -3.68 8.06
CA ALA A 11 13.86 -4.68 8.73
C ALA A 11 13.60 -6.13 8.24
N THR A 12 12.55 -6.35 7.47
CA THR A 12 12.20 -7.67 6.94
C THR A 12 12.97 -8.03 5.67
N ASN A 13 12.98 -9.33 5.34
CA ASN A 13 13.54 -9.88 4.10
C ASN A 13 12.47 -10.16 3.04
N ILE A 14 11.24 -9.64 3.19
CA ILE A 14 10.20 -9.83 2.19
C ILE A 14 10.64 -9.23 0.84
N PRO A 15 10.36 -9.88 -0.29
CA PRO A 15 10.87 -9.46 -1.59
C PRO A 15 9.99 -8.37 -2.24
N THR A 16 9.68 -7.28 -1.53
CA THR A 16 8.95 -6.11 -2.07
C THR A 16 9.67 -4.80 -1.76
N SER A 17 9.12 -3.69 -2.26
CA SER A 17 9.64 -2.35 -1.99
C SER A 17 9.62 -2.03 -0.49
N LYS A 18 10.65 -1.34 -0.01
CA LYS A 18 10.75 -0.89 1.38
C LYS A 18 10.19 0.53 1.48
N ALA A 19 8.96 0.64 1.97
CA ALA A 19 8.23 1.90 2.04
C ALA A 19 7.23 1.94 3.20
N GLY A 20 6.84 3.14 3.61
CA GLY A 20 5.85 3.34 4.67
C GLY A 20 4.47 2.74 4.37
N SER A 21 4.03 2.76 3.11
CA SER A 21 2.80 2.08 2.66
C SER A 21 2.88 0.57 2.87
N VAL A 22 4.00 -0.04 2.50
CA VAL A 22 4.26 -1.47 2.69
C VAL A 22 4.27 -1.84 4.17
N ALA A 23 5.00 -1.08 5.00
CA ALA A 23 5.00 -1.30 6.45
C ALA A 23 3.58 -1.21 7.04
N HIS A 24 2.77 -0.28 6.55
CA HIS A 24 1.37 -0.15 6.93
C HIS A 24 0.52 -1.36 6.49
N TYR A 25 0.61 -1.82 5.24
CA TYR A 25 -0.14 -3.01 4.78
C TYR A 25 0.30 -4.29 5.49
N MET A 26 1.59 -4.45 5.77
CA MET A 26 2.10 -5.54 6.60
C MET A 26 1.50 -5.54 7.99
N SER A 27 1.27 -4.36 8.57
CA SER A 27 0.72 -4.24 9.93
C SER A 27 -0.65 -4.92 10.05
N TYR A 28 -1.52 -4.79 9.04
CA TYR A 28 -2.80 -5.50 9.00
C TYR A 28 -2.63 -7.03 9.03
N THR A 29 -1.75 -7.57 8.19
CA THR A 29 -1.51 -9.02 8.13
C THR A 29 -0.92 -9.55 9.44
N VAL A 30 0.01 -8.81 10.05
CA VAL A 30 0.63 -9.20 11.32
C VAL A 30 -0.38 -9.13 12.47
N VAL A 31 -1.15 -8.05 12.57
CA VAL A 31 -2.18 -7.92 13.61
C VAL A 31 -3.24 -9.01 13.48
N GLU A 32 -3.74 -9.28 12.27
CA GLU A 32 -4.70 -10.36 12.05
C GLU A 32 -4.13 -11.72 12.46
N ASN A 33 -2.88 -12.02 12.09
CA ASN A 33 -2.24 -13.28 12.45
C ASN A 33 -1.95 -13.43 13.94
N ILE A 34 -1.56 -12.34 14.62
CA ILE A 34 -1.40 -12.34 16.09
C ILE A 34 -2.72 -12.69 16.77
N VAL A 35 -3.83 -12.07 16.35
CA VAL A 35 -5.18 -12.36 16.91
C VAL A 35 -5.54 -13.82 16.64
N ARG A 36 -5.34 -14.31 15.42
CA ARG A 36 -5.61 -15.72 15.07
C ARG A 36 -4.83 -16.70 15.95
N GLU A 37 -3.54 -16.45 16.16
CA GLU A 37 -2.71 -17.31 16.99
C GLU A 37 -3.10 -17.27 18.47
N ILE A 38 -3.56 -16.11 18.98
CA ILE A 38 -4.14 -15.99 20.33
C ILE A 38 -5.39 -16.87 20.45
N ASP A 39 -6.23 -16.91 19.41
CA ASP A 39 -7.44 -17.73 19.36
C ASP A 39 -7.19 -19.22 19.03
N GLY A 40 -5.92 -19.64 18.91
CA GLY A 40 -5.54 -21.02 18.62
C GLY A 40 -5.70 -21.42 17.15
N HIS A 41 -5.87 -20.44 16.25
CA HIS A 41 -5.90 -20.65 14.80
C HIS A 41 -4.50 -20.46 14.18
N GLY A 42 -4.25 -21.14 13.06
CA GLY A 42 -3.03 -20.94 12.29
C GLY A 42 -3.00 -19.58 11.56
N ALA A 43 -1.80 -19.02 11.41
CA ALA A 43 -1.55 -17.83 10.61
C ALA A 43 -1.91 -18.04 9.13
N LEU A 44 -2.32 -16.97 8.45
CA LEU A 44 -2.66 -16.95 7.03
C LEU A 44 -1.67 -16.07 6.24
N PRO A 45 -1.12 -16.55 5.12
CA PRO A 45 -0.18 -15.81 4.28
C PRO A 45 -0.94 -14.86 3.34
N LYS A 46 -1.61 -13.84 3.89
CA LYS A 46 -2.46 -12.92 3.12
C LYS A 46 -1.76 -11.71 2.51
N PHE A 47 -0.52 -11.43 2.94
CA PHE A 47 0.23 -10.30 2.41
C PHE A 47 0.72 -10.60 0.99
N ASP A 48 0.32 -9.78 0.04
CA ASP A 48 0.55 -9.97 -1.40
C ASP A 48 1.69 -9.11 -1.96
N GLY A 49 2.47 -8.44 -1.10
CA GLY A 49 3.54 -7.55 -1.53
C GLY A 49 3.06 -6.16 -1.93
N HIS A 50 1.78 -5.83 -1.70
CA HIS A 50 1.17 -4.56 -2.08
C HIS A 50 2.02 -3.36 -1.66
N SER A 51 2.25 -2.48 -2.61
CA SER A 51 3.13 -1.33 -2.52
C SER A 51 2.52 -0.15 -3.27
N THR A 52 2.34 0.95 -2.55
CA THR A 52 1.90 2.22 -3.12
C THR A 52 3.01 3.25 -2.97
N CYS A 53 3.43 3.89 -4.07
CA CYS A 53 4.55 4.82 -4.08
C CYS A 53 4.23 6.10 -4.86
N PHE A 54 4.46 7.24 -4.23
CA PHE A 54 4.44 8.54 -4.91
C PHE A 54 5.85 8.93 -5.35
N LEU A 55 6.05 9.13 -6.66
CA LEU A 55 7.27 9.66 -7.24
C LEU A 55 7.08 11.14 -7.55
N ALA A 56 7.70 12.03 -6.78
CA ALA A 56 7.69 13.47 -7.08
C ALA A 56 8.62 13.74 -8.28
N SER A 57 8.05 14.18 -9.40
CA SER A 57 8.80 14.52 -10.63
C SER A 57 9.26 15.99 -10.65
N GLY A 58 8.76 16.82 -9.74
CA GLY A 58 9.05 18.26 -9.67
C GLY A 58 7.92 19.11 -10.25
N PHE A 59 8.08 20.44 -10.24
CA PHE A 59 7.09 21.39 -10.79
C PHE A 59 5.64 21.13 -10.32
N GLU A 60 5.48 20.82 -9.03
CA GLU A 60 4.18 20.47 -8.42
C GLU A 60 3.49 19.26 -9.07
N LYS A 61 4.27 18.33 -9.64
CA LYS A 61 3.79 17.06 -10.19
C LYS A 61 4.33 15.86 -9.43
N ALA A 62 3.53 14.81 -9.43
CA ALA A 62 3.95 13.49 -8.98
C ALA A 62 3.27 12.39 -9.79
N ILE A 63 3.87 11.21 -9.76
CA ILE A 63 3.33 9.96 -10.32
C ILE A 63 2.96 9.06 -9.15
N LEU A 64 1.79 8.42 -9.21
CA LEU A 64 1.41 7.38 -8.27
C LEU A 64 1.61 5.99 -8.92
N LEU A 65 2.31 5.11 -8.21
CA LEU A 65 2.50 3.70 -8.54
C LEU A 65 1.74 2.85 -7.53
N ASP A 66 1.11 1.78 -8.02
CA ASP A 66 0.38 0.83 -7.19
C ASP A 66 0.49 -0.58 -7.77
N PHE A 67 1.17 -1.48 -7.05
CA PHE A 67 1.61 -2.80 -7.53
C PHE A 67 1.75 -3.80 -6.37
N ASN A 68 1.92 -5.09 -6.69
CA ASN A 68 2.16 -6.15 -5.70
C ASN A 68 3.15 -7.20 -6.26
N TYR A 69 3.23 -8.40 -5.67
CA TYR A 69 4.16 -9.44 -6.14
C TYR A 69 3.87 -9.92 -7.57
N ASP A 70 2.59 -9.99 -7.95
CA ASP A 70 2.16 -10.61 -9.21
C ASP A 70 1.88 -9.58 -10.31
N VAL A 71 1.55 -8.35 -9.92
CA VAL A 71 1.07 -7.32 -10.83
C VAL A 71 1.98 -6.11 -10.78
N GLU A 72 2.59 -5.83 -11.93
CA GLU A 72 3.35 -4.61 -12.17
C GLU A 72 2.47 -3.35 -12.07
N PRO A 73 3.06 -2.15 -11.91
CA PRO A 73 2.30 -0.90 -11.96
C PRO A 73 1.50 -0.78 -13.26
N LEU A 74 0.20 -0.51 -13.14
CA LEU A 74 -0.71 -0.31 -14.28
C LEU A 74 -1.30 1.10 -14.27
N PRO A 75 -1.64 1.67 -15.45
CA PRO A 75 -2.36 2.93 -15.51
C PRO A 75 -3.79 2.75 -15.02
N GLY A 76 -4.45 3.82 -14.57
CA GLY A 76 -5.79 3.72 -14.00
C GLY A 76 -6.09 4.83 -13.00
N LYS A 77 -7.11 4.60 -12.16
CA LYS A 77 -7.53 5.52 -11.10
C LYS A 77 -7.45 4.87 -9.72
N PHE A 78 -7.04 5.64 -8.72
CA PHE A 78 -6.89 5.23 -7.32
C PHE A 78 -7.47 6.29 -6.36
N PRO A 79 -8.00 5.92 -5.17
CA PRO A 79 -8.26 4.55 -4.70
C PRO A 79 -9.57 3.97 -5.25
N PHE A 80 -10.45 4.82 -5.81
CA PHE A 80 -11.74 4.40 -6.32
C PHE A 80 -11.68 4.13 -7.84
N PRO A 81 -12.14 2.95 -8.31
CA PRO A 81 -12.16 2.62 -9.73
C PRO A 81 -12.88 3.67 -10.58
N GLY A 82 -12.21 4.18 -11.62
CA GLY A 82 -12.79 5.10 -12.61
C GLY A 82 -12.99 6.56 -12.15
N ILE A 83 -13.22 6.80 -10.85
CA ILE A 83 -13.53 8.14 -10.31
C ILE A 83 -12.52 8.65 -9.27
N GLY A 84 -11.50 7.86 -8.93
CA GLY A 84 -10.48 8.22 -7.96
C GLY A 84 -9.70 9.49 -8.35
N PRO A 85 -9.30 10.32 -7.37
CA PRO A 85 -8.61 11.59 -7.64
C PRO A 85 -7.18 11.42 -8.16
N PHE A 86 -6.60 10.22 -8.01
CA PHE A 86 -5.22 9.94 -8.39
C PHE A 86 -5.16 9.14 -9.70
N SER A 87 -4.38 9.65 -10.67
CA SER A 87 -4.06 8.90 -11.90
C SER A 87 -2.80 8.08 -11.68
N LEU A 88 -2.88 6.77 -11.94
CA LEU A 88 -1.71 5.88 -11.88
C LEU A 88 -0.88 6.00 -13.16
N LEU A 89 0.46 5.92 -13.02
CA LEU A 89 1.43 6.06 -14.13
C LEU A 89 1.33 7.37 -14.94
N GLU A 90 0.77 8.42 -14.34
CA GLU A 90 0.63 9.73 -14.97
C GLU A 90 1.17 10.84 -14.05
N GLU A 91 1.89 11.80 -14.63
CA GLU A 91 2.33 12.99 -13.91
C GLU A 91 1.19 13.98 -13.73
N THR A 92 0.72 14.16 -12.50
CA THR A 92 -0.40 15.05 -12.21
C THR A 92 -0.17 15.92 -10.99
N LEU A 93 -0.83 17.08 -10.98
CA LEU A 93 -0.91 17.97 -9.82
C LEU A 93 -1.69 17.30 -8.67
N SER A 94 -2.73 16.51 -8.96
CA SER A 94 -3.52 15.82 -7.92
C SER A 94 -2.68 14.79 -7.16
N ASN A 95 -1.82 14.03 -7.85
CA ASN A 95 -0.87 13.13 -7.21
C ASN A 95 0.12 13.89 -6.31
N HIS A 96 0.59 15.08 -6.73
CA HIS A 96 1.47 15.90 -5.90
C HIS A 96 0.77 16.35 -4.62
N TRP A 97 -0.45 16.87 -4.71
CA TRP A 97 -1.24 17.24 -3.53
C TRP A 97 -1.54 16.04 -2.64
N GLY A 98 -1.79 14.86 -3.21
CA GLY A 98 -1.90 13.60 -2.47
C GLY A 98 -0.64 13.28 -1.66
N LYS A 99 0.55 13.38 -2.28
CA LYS A 99 1.84 13.19 -1.61
C LYS A 99 2.04 14.19 -0.47
N MET A 100 1.65 15.44 -0.65
CA MET A 100 1.79 16.50 0.36
C MET A 100 0.83 16.32 1.52
N MET A 101 -0.42 15.93 1.24
CA MET A 101 -1.44 15.59 2.24
C MET A 101 -1.00 14.42 3.13
N PHE A 102 -0.21 13.49 2.59
CA PHE A 102 0.22 12.29 3.31
C PHE A 102 0.93 12.59 4.64
N ARG A 103 1.61 13.74 4.80
CA ARG A 103 2.20 14.12 6.09
C ARG A 103 1.12 14.20 7.19
N TRP A 104 -0.02 14.81 6.89
CA TRP A 104 -1.11 14.93 7.85
C TRP A 104 -1.76 13.58 8.14
N VAL A 105 -2.01 12.79 7.08
CA VAL A 105 -2.57 11.42 7.17
C VAL A 105 -1.71 10.54 8.05
N TYR A 106 -0.39 10.57 7.84
CA TYR A 106 0.58 9.81 8.62
C TYR A 106 0.43 10.06 10.13
N TRP A 107 0.47 11.33 10.57
CA TRP A 107 0.45 11.66 11.99
C TRP A 107 -0.95 11.57 12.63
N ASN A 108 -2.00 11.86 11.88
CA ASN A 108 -3.35 11.98 12.44
C ASN A 108 -4.19 10.72 12.30
N LEU A 109 -3.88 9.85 11.34
CA LEU A 109 -4.62 8.60 11.10
C LEU A 109 -3.70 7.39 11.33
N MET A 110 -2.65 7.25 10.51
CA MET A 110 -1.85 6.03 10.45
C MET A 110 -1.12 5.73 11.76
N MET A 111 -0.44 6.72 12.35
CA MET A 111 0.27 6.56 13.62
C MET A 111 -0.65 6.37 14.83
N LYS A 112 -1.95 6.70 14.70
CA LYS A 112 -2.96 6.45 15.72
C LYS A 112 -3.63 5.08 15.57
N GLY A 113 -3.25 4.30 14.55
CA GLY A 113 -3.88 3.02 14.23
C GLY A 113 -5.33 3.14 13.79
N LEU A 114 -5.73 4.31 13.27
CA LEU A 114 -7.06 4.49 12.70
C LEU A 114 -7.11 3.86 11.31
N ASP A 115 -8.21 3.19 11.00
CA ASP A 115 -8.41 2.58 9.69
C ASP A 115 -8.42 3.63 8.59
N MET A 116 -7.59 3.39 7.57
CA MET A 116 -7.61 4.17 6.34
C MET A 116 -8.57 3.51 5.35
N PRO A 117 -9.29 4.28 4.50
CA PRO A 117 -10.14 3.74 3.45
C PRO A 117 -9.31 3.21 2.27
N LEU A 118 -8.27 2.41 2.55
CA LEU A 118 -7.36 1.79 1.60
C LEU A 118 -7.31 0.30 1.93
N GLU A 119 -7.60 -0.55 0.96
CA GLU A 119 -7.48 -1.99 1.16
C GLU A 119 -6.01 -2.38 1.33
N PRO A 120 -5.66 -3.25 2.29
CA PRO A 120 -4.28 -3.71 2.49
C PRO A 120 -3.76 -4.55 1.31
N GLN A 121 -4.66 -5.21 0.59
CA GLN A 121 -4.37 -6.00 -0.62
C GLN A 121 -4.54 -5.14 -1.86
N MET A 122 -3.74 -5.43 -2.88
CA MET A 122 -3.82 -4.69 -4.13
C MET A 122 -5.08 -5.09 -4.91
N ASN A 123 -5.89 -4.10 -5.28
CA ASN A 123 -7.07 -4.32 -6.11
C ASN A 123 -6.78 -4.03 -7.60
N ILE A 124 -7.31 -4.85 -8.50
CA ILE A 124 -7.21 -4.65 -9.96
C ILE A 124 -8.32 -3.70 -10.46
N ALA A 125 -9.41 -3.54 -9.73
CA ALA A 125 -10.49 -2.65 -10.10
C ALA A 125 -9.98 -1.22 -10.32
N GLY A 126 -10.28 -0.63 -11.48
CA GLY A 126 -9.83 0.72 -11.85
C GLY A 126 -8.46 0.78 -12.53
N LYS A 127 -7.74 -0.34 -12.64
CA LYS A 127 -6.48 -0.47 -13.40
C LYS A 127 -6.76 -0.99 -14.80
N ILE A 128 -6.08 -0.43 -15.79
CA ILE A 128 -6.26 -0.74 -17.21
C ILE A 128 -5.06 -1.58 -17.67
N ARG A 129 -5.30 -2.86 -17.97
CA ARG A 129 -4.32 -3.67 -18.69
C ARG A 129 -4.33 -3.22 -20.16
N LYS A 130 -3.19 -2.74 -20.68
CA LYS A 130 -3.03 -2.63 -22.12
C LYS A 130 -2.99 -4.05 -22.67
N VAL A 131 -4.07 -4.48 -23.31
CA VAL A 131 -4.03 -5.67 -24.15
C VAL A 131 -3.16 -5.28 -25.35
N ALA A 132 -2.05 -5.99 -25.52
CA ALA A 132 -1.16 -5.83 -26.67
C ALA A 132 -1.86 -6.27 -27.96
#